data_AF-A0A395IRN9-F1
#
_entry.id   AF-A0A395IRN9-F1
#
_cell.length_a   1.000
_cell.length_b   1.000
_cell.length_c   1.000
_cell.angle_alpha   90.00
_cell.angle_beta   90.00
_cell.angle_gamma   90.00
#
_symmetry.space_group_name_H-M   'P 1'
#
loop_
_entity.id
_entity.type
_entity.pdbx_description
1 polymer ?
#
loop_
_entity_poly.entity_id
_entity_poly.type
_entity_poly.pdbx_seq_one_letter_code
_entity_poly.pdbx_strand_id
1 'polypeptide(L)'
;MFYTRKAADLVTQQRRNGKRSRHRLARGPTEFFIGGDFNAKHDMFEPGIESSNQGASLAAWSFNSGADFIKEPGEPTHRAGHTIDLTFSNIPFAETMVRHDLDCGSDHFTLVTLLPGRGQGADGNAYYRVTEASLPRFARIINSGISYLPQPTDVLETSDLDDIAELLTTLFQNAIKAVGKHAQSTAKSAPWWTPACAELHASYARARRRSEPDQERKRREMLSMIQNAKRDYWRRVIDSARDDVDLYKGIVSALEMVIEDAEKGNRRKRAVVFTDNQAAIRTFQMPTGRSGAYIIARAIYLIDKIQQDLKLEIELRWIPAHIGLCGNEAADRAAKEAAKQTLHTHNSEVTQARTYHLQTTLKTWLHRWIRAEWAYNWEIESKGRTTYKYTPEPNRRILQLHYKLKKWQSAILIQMRTGKIGLRDYLWKRKVPDFNHPGCECGEGRQTVEHILLRCRDFNDLRKGLFNSKRQTDSRAILSNPKLATKAIKFMEQTQLLGQFRMCEAA
;
A
#
# COMPACT_ATOMS: atom_id res chain seq x y z
N MET A 1 16.28 16.45 9.63
CA MET A 1 15.43 15.24 9.74
C MET A 1 14.60 15.42 11.01
N PHE A 2 13.33 15.80 10.86
CA PHE A 2 12.40 15.92 11.98
C PHE A 2 11.94 14.51 12.39
N TYR A 3 12.14 14.15 13.65
CA TYR A 3 11.50 12.99 14.27
C TYR A 3 10.91 13.44 15.61
N THR A 4 9.59 13.51 15.66
CA THR A 4 8.80 13.68 16.89
C THR A 4 8.25 12.31 17.33
N ARG A 5 8.30 12.09 18.66
CA ARG A 5 7.72 10.99 19.49
C ARG A 5 8.44 9.63 19.62
N LYS A 6 9.35 9.55 20.61
CA LYS A 6 9.13 9.03 21.99
C LYS A 6 10.52 8.88 22.65
N ALA A 7 10.97 9.88 23.39
CA ALA A 7 12.31 9.91 23.99
C ALA A 7 12.43 9.12 25.31
N ALA A 8 11.35 8.56 25.85
CA ALA A 8 11.35 7.93 27.18
C ALA A 8 11.95 6.50 27.23
N ASP A 9 12.17 5.82 26.09
CA ASP A 9 12.55 4.39 26.10
C ASP A 9 14.06 4.12 25.97
N LEU A 10 14.92 5.14 25.82
CA LEU A 10 16.35 4.94 25.56
C LEU A 10 17.22 4.72 26.81
N VAL A 11 16.68 4.81 28.03
CA VAL A 11 17.48 4.74 29.28
C VAL A 11 17.47 3.35 29.94
N THR A 12 16.50 2.47 29.66
CA THR A 12 16.24 1.31 30.55
C THR A 12 16.84 -0.05 30.11
N GLN A 13 17.45 -0.15 28.93
CA GLN A 13 17.91 -1.45 28.40
C GLN A 13 19.36 -1.83 28.73
N GLN A 14 20.08 -1.04 29.55
CA GLN A 14 21.51 -1.22 29.79
C GLN A 14 21.94 -2.09 31.00
N ARG A 15 21.02 -2.68 31.78
CA ARG A 15 21.41 -3.37 33.04
C ARG A 15 21.26 -4.89 33.12
N ARG A 16 20.85 -5.61 32.07
CA ARG A 16 20.48 -7.03 32.23
C ARG A 16 21.42 -8.14 31.75
N ASN A 17 22.46 -7.88 30.98
CA ASN A 17 23.35 -8.96 30.54
C ASN A 17 24.81 -8.68 30.86
N GLY A 18 25.26 -9.23 31.99
CA GLY A 18 26.67 -9.28 32.37
C GLY A 18 27.47 -10.17 31.42
N LYS A 19 27.97 -9.59 30.33
CA LYS A 19 29.17 -10.08 29.63
C LYS A 19 29.97 -8.88 29.15
N ARG A 20 31.19 -8.74 29.68
CA ARG A 20 32.18 -7.75 29.24
C ARG A 20 32.57 -8.06 27.79
N SER A 21 32.20 -7.21 26.84
CA SER A 21 32.82 -7.15 25.51
C SER A 21 33.25 -5.72 25.18
N ARG A 22 34.53 -5.57 24.83
CA ARG A 22 35.25 -4.31 24.55
C ARG A 22 34.54 -3.41 23.52
N HIS A 23 34.60 -2.10 23.76
CA HIS A 23 33.85 -1.04 23.07
C HIS A 23 34.50 -0.53 21.75
N ARG A 24 33.68 -0.23 20.74
CA ARG A 24 33.90 0.84 19.73
C ARG A 24 32.59 1.62 19.54
N LEU A 25 32.61 2.92 19.84
CA LEU A 25 31.51 3.89 19.64
C LEU A 25 31.60 4.50 18.23
N ALA A 26 30.46 4.77 17.57
CA ALA A 26 30.40 5.45 16.26
C ALA A 26 29.84 6.88 16.45
N ARG A 27 30.41 7.89 15.76
CA ARG A 27 30.08 9.35 15.86
C ARG A 27 28.89 9.74 14.94
N GLY A 28 28.05 10.71 15.37
CA GLY A 28 26.88 11.25 14.64
C GLY A 28 27.16 12.42 13.66
N PRO A 29 26.13 13.08 13.08
CA PRO A 29 26.23 14.05 11.96
C PRO A 29 26.94 15.38 12.20
N THR A 30 27.51 15.95 11.13
CA THR A 30 28.25 17.23 11.13
C THR A 30 27.38 18.49 11.00
N GLU A 31 26.22 18.44 10.35
CA GLU A 31 25.28 19.58 10.22
C GLU A 31 23.82 19.12 10.31
N PHE A 32 23.07 19.63 11.28
CA PHE A 32 21.69 19.26 11.56
C PHE A 32 20.92 20.38 12.28
N PHE A 33 19.62 20.38 12.04
CA PHE A 33 18.63 21.17 12.74
C PHE A 33 17.53 20.22 13.25
N ILE A 34 17.09 20.47 14.47
CA ILE A 34 16.07 19.72 15.21
C ILE A 34 15.09 20.74 15.74
N GLY A 35 13.81 20.59 15.43
CA GLY A 35 12.75 21.45 15.94
C GLY A 35 11.50 20.66 16.27
N GLY A 36 10.67 21.16 17.17
CA GLY A 36 9.35 20.60 17.42
C GLY A 36 8.86 20.86 18.83
N ASP A 37 7.71 20.28 19.15
CA ASP A 37 7.11 20.33 20.48
C ASP A 37 7.78 19.30 21.41
N PHE A 38 8.65 19.78 22.30
CA PHE A 38 9.39 18.94 23.25
C PHE A 38 8.64 18.72 24.56
N ASN A 39 7.65 19.57 24.86
CA ASN A 39 6.99 19.62 26.18
C ASN A 39 7.97 19.67 27.37
N ALA A 40 9.23 20.04 27.14
CA ALA A 40 10.30 20.07 28.12
C ALA A 40 10.48 21.49 28.66
N LYS A 41 10.84 21.60 29.93
CA LYS A 41 11.15 22.89 30.57
C LYS A 41 12.56 22.84 31.13
N HIS A 42 13.34 23.88 30.88
CA HIS A 42 14.69 24.04 31.41
C HIS A 42 15.11 25.49 31.26
N ASP A 43 15.88 25.96 32.24
CA ASP A 43 16.44 27.32 32.31
C ASP A 43 17.14 27.77 31.00
N MET A 44 17.81 26.83 30.31
CA MET A 44 18.52 27.07 29.04
C MET A 44 17.65 27.69 27.93
N PHE A 45 16.34 27.43 27.90
CA PHE A 45 15.45 27.93 26.84
C PHE A 45 14.21 28.65 27.38
N GLU A 46 13.90 28.52 28.67
CA GLU A 46 12.91 29.32 29.40
C GLU A 46 13.55 29.76 30.73
N PRO A 47 14.30 30.89 30.74
CA PRO A 47 15.07 31.31 31.91
C PRO A 47 14.21 31.46 33.17
N GLY A 48 14.71 30.96 34.30
CA GLY A 48 14.04 31.03 35.60
C GLY A 48 13.01 29.93 35.87
N ILE A 49 12.85 28.94 34.98
CA ILE A 49 11.92 27.82 35.19
C ILE A 49 12.61 26.59 35.79
N GLU A 50 11.91 25.90 36.71
CA GLU A 50 12.33 24.58 37.17
C GLU A 50 12.29 23.58 36.02
N SER A 51 13.33 22.73 35.96
CA SER A 51 13.38 21.75 34.89
C SER A 51 12.32 20.67 35.06
N SER A 52 11.60 20.36 33.98
CA SER A 52 10.63 19.26 33.94
C SER A 52 10.64 18.54 32.59
N ASN A 53 10.00 17.37 32.54
CA ASN A 53 9.84 16.56 31.32
C ASN A 53 11.16 16.32 30.56
N GLN A 54 12.23 16.01 31.30
CA GLN A 54 13.58 15.74 30.78
C GLN A 54 14.30 16.96 30.19
N GLY A 55 13.89 18.20 30.51
CA GLY A 55 14.58 19.40 30.04
C GLY A 55 16.07 19.45 30.40
N ALA A 56 16.46 18.98 31.58
CA ALA A 56 17.87 18.84 31.97
C ALA A 56 18.64 17.84 31.09
N SER A 57 18.00 16.73 30.70
CA SER A 57 18.58 15.75 29.78
C SER A 57 18.69 16.30 28.36
N LEU A 58 17.73 17.14 27.94
CA LEU A 58 17.74 17.81 26.64
C LEU A 58 18.82 18.89 26.58
N ALA A 59 19.00 19.66 27.66
CA ALA A 59 20.10 20.62 27.79
C ALA A 59 21.46 19.94 27.77
N ALA A 60 21.62 18.85 28.53
CA ALA A 60 22.84 18.04 28.50
C ALA A 60 23.10 17.42 27.12
N TRP A 61 22.06 17.03 26.39
CA TRP A 61 22.19 16.51 25.03
C TRP A 61 22.62 17.61 24.04
N SER A 62 22.01 18.80 24.11
CA SER A 62 22.36 19.95 23.27
C SER A 62 23.85 20.30 23.45
N PHE A 63 24.30 20.40 24.71
CA PHE A 63 25.71 20.63 25.03
C PHE A 63 26.64 19.52 24.48
N ASN A 64 26.29 18.24 24.69
CA ASN A 64 27.13 17.12 24.26
C ASN A 64 27.13 16.89 22.73
N SER A 65 26.14 17.42 22.02
CA SER A 65 26.01 17.29 20.57
C SER A 65 26.51 18.51 19.79
N GLY A 66 26.82 19.62 20.48
CA GLY A 66 27.22 20.88 19.86
C GLY A 66 26.09 21.55 19.08
N ALA A 67 24.83 21.25 19.42
CA ALA A 67 23.67 21.88 18.81
C ALA A 67 23.14 22.98 19.71
N ASP A 68 23.26 24.21 19.23
CA ASP A 68 22.83 25.40 19.95
C ASP A 68 21.31 25.52 19.89
N PHE A 69 20.71 26.03 20.96
CA PHE A 69 19.33 26.49 20.90
C PHE A 69 19.27 27.75 20.02
N ILE A 70 18.52 27.70 18.92
CA ILE A 70 18.54 28.73 17.86
C ILE A 70 17.28 29.60 17.85
N LYS A 71 16.69 29.81 19.02
CA LYS A 71 15.54 30.68 19.24
C LYS A 71 15.84 31.62 20.39
N GLU A 72 15.10 32.71 20.47
CA GLU A 72 15.13 33.61 21.62
C GLU A 72 14.66 32.87 22.91
N PRO A 73 15.52 32.72 23.93
CA PRO A 73 15.15 32.10 25.20
C PRO A 73 14.01 32.85 25.88
N GLY A 74 13.00 32.11 26.35
CA GLY A 74 11.83 32.65 27.02
C GLY A 74 10.74 33.23 26.10
N GLU A 75 10.96 33.29 24.79
CA GLU A 75 9.92 33.71 23.85
C GLU A 75 8.81 32.63 23.76
N PRO A 76 7.56 32.92 24.17
CA PRO A 76 6.50 31.92 24.24
C PRO A 76 6.19 31.31 22.87
N THR A 77 6.18 29.99 22.82
CA THR A 77 5.75 29.22 21.65
C THR A 77 4.35 28.67 21.82
N HIS A 78 3.84 28.70 23.05
CA HIS A 78 2.52 28.28 23.43
C HIS A 78 1.76 29.42 24.12
N ARG A 79 0.44 29.48 23.93
CA ARG A 79 -0.43 30.53 24.49
C ARG A 79 -0.46 30.57 26.01
N ALA A 80 -0.08 29.48 26.68
CA ALA A 80 0.10 29.45 28.13
C ALA A 80 1.37 30.17 28.63
N GLY A 81 2.15 30.79 27.74
CA GLY A 81 3.35 31.56 28.09
C GLY A 81 4.63 30.74 28.15
N HIS A 82 4.60 29.46 27.72
CA HIS A 82 5.76 28.58 27.79
C HIS A 82 6.51 28.47 26.47
N THR A 83 7.81 28.19 26.58
CA THR A 83 8.72 27.94 25.46
C THR A 83 8.96 26.44 25.37
N ILE A 84 8.03 25.73 24.74
CA ILE A 84 8.04 24.26 24.67
C ILE A 84 8.24 23.72 23.25
N ASP A 85 8.10 24.59 22.24
CA ASP A 85 8.48 24.30 20.86
C ASP A 85 9.92 24.74 20.64
N LEU A 86 10.85 23.82 20.87
CA LEU A 86 12.28 24.13 20.91
C LEU A 86 12.93 23.85 19.56
N THR A 87 13.95 24.63 19.23
CA THR A 87 14.76 24.45 18.03
C THR A 87 16.23 24.46 18.36
N PHE A 88 16.94 23.42 17.94
CA PHE A 88 18.37 23.20 18.13
C PHE A 88 19.06 23.00 16.79
N SER A 89 20.22 23.59 16.58
CA SER A 89 20.98 23.43 15.34
C SER A 89 22.47 23.57 15.59
N ASN A 90 23.27 22.80 14.87
CA ASN A 90 24.71 23.04 14.76
C ASN A 90 25.10 23.62 13.38
N ILE A 91 24.10 23.99 12.56
CA ILE A 91 24.29 24.74 11.31
C ILE A 91 24.57 26.21 11.66
N PRO A 92 25.71 26.78 11.24
CA PRO A 92 26.03 28.17 11.51
C PRO A 92 24.95 29.13 10.99
N PHE A 93 24.62 30.14 11.80
CA PHE A 93 23.64 31.19 11.49
C PHE A 93 22.21 30.69 11.20
N ALA A 94 21.87 29.48 11.63
CA ALA A 94 20.48 29.04 11.68
C ALA A 94 19.74 29.79 12.78
N GLU A 95 18.53 30.28 12.49
CA GLU A 95 17.72 31.04 13.44
C GLU A 95 16.26 30.63 13.31
N THR A 96 15.52 30.61 14.42
CA THR A 96 14.08 30.39 14.47
C THR A 96 13.37 31.54 15.16
N MET A 97 12.36 32.08 14.49
CA MET A 97 11.51 33.17 15.01
C MET A 97 10.05 32.76 15.11
N VAL A 98 9.32 33.31 16.08
CA VAL A 98 7.85 33.17 16.14
C VAL A 98 7.21 34.14 15.14
N ARG A 99 6.39 33.62 14.23
CA ARG A 99 5.63 34.40 13.26
C ARG A 99 4.19 34.56 13.71
N HIS A 100 3.94 35.59 14.51
CA HIS A 100 2.61 35.93 14.99
C HIS A 100 1.64 36.37 13.90
N ASP A 101 2.12 36.82 12.74
CA ASP A 101 1.29 37.14 11.57
C ASP A 101 0.73 35.89 10.87
N LEU A 102 1.34 34.72 11.13
CA LEU A 102 0.90 33.41 10.66
C LEU A 102 0.07 32.65 11.72
N ASP A 103 -0.54 33.36 12.68
CA ASP A 103 -1.36 32.77 13.74
C ASP A 103 -2.60 32.07 13.16
N CYS A 104 -2.64 30.76 13.32
CA CYS A 104 -3.70 29.88 12.82
C CYS A 104 -4.82 29.60 13.84
N GLY A 105 -4.80 30.28 15.00
CA GLY A 105 -5.71 30.05 16.11
C GLY A 105 -5.37 28.82 16.96
N SER A 106 -4.27 28.11 16.69
CA SER A 106 -3.79 27.04 17.58
C SER A 106 -3.31 27.61 18.91
N ASP A 107 -3.33 26.78 19.93
CA ASP A 107 -2.62 26.94 21.21
C ASP A 107 -1.09 27.10 21.07
N HIS A 108 -0.50 26.61 19.98
CA HIS A 108 0.89 26.88 19.58
C HIS A 108 1.00 28.03 18.56
N PHE A 109 2.10 28.77 18.61
CA PHE A 109 2.45 29.79 17.64
C PHE A 109 3.27 29.22 16.48
N THR A 110 3.11 29.81 15.30
CA THR A 110 3.85 29.40 14.11
C THR A 110 5.31 29.83 14.24
N LEU A 111 6.24 28.88 14.04
CA LEU A 111 7.67 29.16 14.01
C LEU A 111 8.18 29.13 12.56
N VAL A 112 9.11 30.02 12.23
CA VAL A 112 9.84 30.00 10.96
C VAL A 112 11.33 29.93 11.25
N THR A 113 11.97 28.90 10.69
CA THR A 113 13.41 28.69 10.80
C THR A 113 14.09 29.06 9.48
N LEU A 114 15.12 29.90 9.56
CA LEU A 114 15.93 30.32 8.44
C LEU A 114 17.24 29.51 8.46
N LEU A 115 17.52 28.80 7.37
CA LEU A 115 18.74 28.00 7.20
C LEU A 115 19.57 28.58 6.04
N PRO A 116 20.77 29.13 6.29
CA PRO A 116 21.61 29.72 5.26
C PRO A 116 22.09 28.69 4.20
N GLY A 117 22.37 29.17 2.98
CA GLY A 117 23.08 28.37 1.95
C GLY A 117 22.24 27.38 1.13
N ARG A 118 20.92 27.30 1.34
CA ARG A 118 20.01 26.47 0.52
C ARG A 118 19.04 27.34 -0.29
N GLY A 119 19.45 27.72 -1.51
CA GLY A 119 18.59 28.55 -2.38
C GLY A 119 19.13 28.99 -3.75
N GLN A 120 20.30 28.53 -4.21
CA GLN A 120 20.80 28.84 -5.57
C GLN A 120 21.04 27.55 -6.35
N GLY A 121 20.06 27.11 -7.14
CA GLY A 121 20.17 25.95 -8.03
C GLY A 121 18.99 25.80 -8.98
N ALA A 122 19.15 26.32 -10.19
CA ALA A 122 18.39 26.01 -11.43
C ALA A 122 16.87 26.25 -11.45
N ASP A 123 16.46 27.53 -11.53
CA ASP A 123 15.26 27.91 -12.30
C ASP A 123 15.51 27.63 -13.79
N GLY A 124 14.80 26.69 -14.43
CA GLY A 124 14.86 26.55 -15.89
C GLY A 124 14.34 25.28 -16.58
N ASN A 125 14.04 24.17 -15.89
CA ASN A 125 13.48 22.97 -16.56
C ASN A 125 11.97 23.09 -16.76
N ALA A 126 11.57 23.70 -17.87
CA ALA A 126 10.18 23.77 -18.28
C ALA A 126 9.70 22.41 -18.84
N TYR A 127 8.74 21.77 -18.15
CA TYR A 127 8.18 20.45 -18.50
C TYR A 127 7.22 20.55 -19.70
N TYR A 128 7.36 19.63 -20.67
CA TYR A 128 6.50 19.54 -21.87
C TYR A 128 5.27 18.65 -21.64
N ARG A 129 4.10 19.22 -21.93
CA ARG A 129 2.77 18.62 -21.78
C ARG A 129 2.11 18.10 -23.03
N VAL A 130 1.90 16.79 -23.12
CA VAL A 130 1.06 16.17 -24.16
C VAL A 130 -0.38 16.10 -23.66
N THR A 131 -1.27 16.92 -24.23
CA THR A 131 -2.68 16.96 -23.82
C THR A 131 -3.47 15.79 -24.40
N GLU A 132 -4.61 15.43 -23.79
CA GLU A 132 -5.47 14.33 -24.29
C GLU A 132 -5.86 14.51 -25.77
N ALA A 133 -6.15 15.74 -26.19
CA ALA A 133 -6.48 16.06 -27.59
C ALA A 133 -5.35 15.75 -28.58
N SER A 134 -4.10 15.67 -28.10
CA SER A 134 -2.91 15.44 -28.92
C SER A 134 -2.45 13.98 -28.96
N LEU A 135 -3.08 13.11 -28.16
CA LEU A 135 -2.80 11.67 -28.11
C LEU A 135 -2.94 10.96 -29.48
N PRO A 136 -3.91 11.27 -30.35
CA PRO A 136 -4.00 10.64 -31.68
C PRO A 136 -2.81 10.98 -32.58
N ARG A 137 -2.27 12.20 -32.46
CA ARG A 137 -1.08 12.63 -33.22
C ARG A 137 0.18 12.01 -32.64
N PHE A 138 0.28 11.92 -31.32
CA PHE A 138 1.35 11.21 -30.63
C PHE A 138 1.40 9.73 -31.03
N ALA A 139 0.27 9.01 -31.00
CA ALA A 139 0.18 7.60 -31.39
C ALA A 139 0.60 7.37 -32.84
N ARG A 140 0.29 8.29 -33.77
CA ARG A 140 0.75 8.19 -35.17
C ARG A 140 2.27 8.29 -35.30
N ILE A 141 2.92 9.21 -34.59
CA ILE A 141 4.38 9.38 -34.63
C ILE A 141 5.08 8.13 -34.05
N ILE A 142 4.53 7.58 -32.97
CA ILE A 142 5.02 6.32 -32.39
C ILE A 142 4.85 5.16 -33.38
N ASN A 143 3.66 4.99 -33.97
CA ASN A 143 3.40 3.92 -34.94
C ASN A 143 4.28 4.01 -36.19
N SER A 144 4.62 5.22 -36.65
CA SER A 144 5.59 5.38 -37.74
C SER A 144 7.01 5.03 -37.33
N GLY A 145 7.40 5.32 -36.08
CA GLY A 145 8.75 5.04 -35.58
C GLY A 145 9.00 3.58 -35.24
N ILE A 146 7.97 2.86 -34.77
CA ILE A 146 8.06 1.44 -34.43
C ILE A 146 8.44 0.58 -35.64
N SER A 147 8.02 0.96 -36.85
CA SER A 147 8.37 0.25 -38.09
C SER A 147 9.86 0.26 -38.42
N TYR A 148 10.65 1.13 -37.78
CA TYR A 148 12.10 1.23 -37.95
C TYR A 148 12.88 0.56 -36.80
N LEU A 149 12.20 0.00 -35.82
CA LEU A 149 12.84 -0.74 -34.73
C LEU A 149 13.18 -2.16 -35.21
N PRO A 150 14.32 -2.73 -34.76
CA PRO A 150 14.67 -4.13 -35.02
C PRO A 150 13.55 -5.07 -34.56
N GLN A 151 13.24 -6.10 -35.35
CA GLN A 151 12.22 -7.07 -34.97
C GLN A 151 12.77 -8.02 -33.90
N PRO A 152 11.98 -8.35 -32.86
CA PRO A 152 12.43 -9.22 -31.77
C PRO A 152 12.85 -10.63 -32.21
N THR A 153 12.47 -11.04 -33.42
CA THR A 153 12.83 -12.33 -34.03
C THR A 153 14.27 -12.40 -34.53
N ASP A 154 14.96 -11.26 -34.66
CA ASP A 154 16.34 -11.16 -35.16
C ASP A 154 17.37 -11.07 -34.03
N VAL A 155 16.92 -11.22 -32.78
CA VAL A 155 17.74 -11.10 -31.56
C VAL A 155 18.53 -12.39 -31.33
N LEU A 156 19.86 -12.28 -31.33
CA LEU A 156 20.77 -13.41 -31.09
C LEU A 156 21.35 -13.37 -29.68
N GLU A 157 21.46 -12.18 -29.06
CA GLU A 157 22.04 -11.99 -27.72
C GLU A 157 21.22 -11.05 -26.82
N THR A 158 21.48 -11.07 -25.50
CA THR A 158 20.73 -10.25 -24.52
C THR A 158 21.03 -8.75 -24.62
N SER A 159 22.18 -8.35 -25.16
CA SER A 159 22.55 -6.94 -25.39
C SER A 159 21.66 -6.26 -26.43
N ASP A 160 21.19 -7.01 -27.43
CA ASP A 160 20.33 -6.49 -28.49
C ASP A 160 18.97 -6.01 -27.94
N LEU A 161 18.55 -6.55 -26.78
CA LEU A 161 17.32 -6.12 -26.10
C LEU A 161 17.45 -4.75 -25.43
N ASP A 162 18.64 -4.43 -24.91
CA ASP A 162 18.92 -3.13 -24.28
C ASP A 162 18.98 -2.02 -25.35
N ASP A 163 19.58 -2.32 -26.50
CA ASP A 163 19.63 -1.40 -27.66
C ASP A 163 18.23 -1.10 -28.20
N ILE A 164 17.36 -2.12 -28.30
CA ILE A 164 15.95 -1.93 -28.69
C ILE A 164 15.21 -1.06 -27.65
N ALA A 165 15.47 -1.24 -26.35
CA ALA A 165 14.86 -0.44 -25.29
C ALA A 165 15.29 1.04 -25.33
N GLU A 166 16.56 1.30 -25.65
CA GLU A 166 17.10 2.64 -25.82
C GLU A 166 16.50 3.36 -27.05
N LEU A 167 16.43 2.65 -28.18
CA LEU A 167 15.81 3.17 -29.40
C LEU A 167 14.31 3.50 -29.18
N LEU A 168 13.59 2.62 -28.48
CA LEU A 168 12.19 2.86 -28.12
C LEU A 168 12.06 4.10 -27.21
N THR A 169 12.93 4.23 -26.20
CA THR A 169 12.91 5.38 -25.29
C THR A 169 13.15 6.70 -26.02
N THR A 170 14.09 6.72 -26.95
CA THR A 170 14.40 7.88 -27.80
C THR A 170 13.21 8.27 -28.67
N LEU A 171 12.52 7.29 -29.26
CA LEU A 171 11.31 7.52 -30.04
C LEU A 171 10.20 8.21 -29.21
N PHE A 172 9.97 7.75 -27.98
CA PHE A 172 8.99 8.35 -27.08
C PHE A 172 9.34 9.80 -26.72
N GLN A 173 10.61 10.09 -26.41
CA GLN A 173 11.04 11.44 -26.06
C GLN A 173 10.87 12.43 -27.23
N ASN A 174 11.22 12.01 -28.44
CA ASN A 174 11.08 12.84 -29.63
C ASN A 174 9.60 13.09 -29.97
N ALA A 175 8.75 12.07 -29.82
CA ALA A 175 7.31 12.23 -30.00
C ALA A 175 6.67 13.17 -28.96
N ILE A 176 7.13 13.14 -27.70
CA ILE A 176 6.65 14.05 -26.64
C ILE A 176 7.04 15.49 -26.96
N LYS A 177 8.29 15.74 -27.35
CA LYS A 177 8.78 17.07 -27.72
C LYS A 177 8.06 17.63 -28.96
N ALA A 178 7.74 16.78 -29.93
CA ALA A 178 7.05 17.18 -31.15
C ALA A 178 5.59 17.58 -30.94
N VAL A 179 4.96 17.14 -29.83
CA VAL A 179 3.51 17.28 -29.61
C VAL A 179 3.18 18.09 -28.34
N GLY A 180 4.09 18.23 -27.37
CA GLY A 180 3.83 18.83 -26.06
C GLY A 180 3.94 20.37 -25.94
N LYS A 181 3.43 20.95 -24.83
CA LYS A 181 3.44 22.40 -24.50
C LYS A 181 4.09 22.74 -23.12
N HIS A 182 4.61 23.95 -22.91
CA HIS A 182 5.24 24.40 -21.63
C HIS A 182 4.23 24.77 -20.51
N ALA A 183 4.58 24.57 -19.22
CA ALA A 183 3.72 24.82 -18.03
C ALA A 183 4.14 26.06 -17.18
N GLN A 184 3.19 26.85 -16.63
CA GLN A 184 3.39 28.02 -15.73
C GLN A 184 2.58 27.87 -14.40
N SER A 185 3.02 28.45 -13.27
CA SER A 185 2.47 28.23 -11.90
C SER A 185 1.71 29.42 -11.26
N THR A 186 0.50 29.19 -10.74
CA THR A 186 -0.22 30.08 -9.78
C THR A 186 -0.68 29.26 -8.56
N ALA A 187 -0.58 29.83 -7.34
CA ALA A 187 -0.90 29.15 -6.07
C ALA A 187 -2.41 28.92 -5.88
N LYS A 188 -2.80 27.73 -5.37
CA LYS A 188 -4.21 27.34 -5.14
C LYS A 188 -4.50 27.17 -3.64
N SER A 189 -5.67 27.64 -3.20
CA SER A 189 -6.17 27.49 -1.82
C SER A 189 -6.51 26.03 -1.50
N ALA A 190 -6.42 25.65 -0.23
CA ALA A 190 -6.68 24.28 0.20
C ALA A 190 -8.12 23.83 -0.16
N PRO A 191 -8.34 22.60 -0.67
CA PRO A 191 -9.61 22.21 -1.29
C PRO A 191 -10.76 21.99 -0.27
N TRP A 192 -10.44 21.97 1.02
CA TRP A 192 -11.39 21.95 2.14
C TRP A 192 -11.66 23.36 2.71
N TRP A 193 -11.01 24.40 2.19
CA TRP A 193 -11.18 25.77 2.65
C TRP A 193 -12.46 26.35 2.06
N THR A 194 -13.50 26.40 2.87
CA THR A 194 -14.81 26.92 2.45
C THR A 194 -14.89 28.44 2.64
N PRO A 195 -15.81 29.14 1.95
CA PRO A 195 -16.08 30.55 2.20
C PRO A 195 -16.37 30.86 3.68
N ALA A 196 -17.08 29.95 4.37
CA ALA A 196 -17.34 30.05 5.81
C ALA A 196 -16.06 29.99 6.66
N CYS A 197 -15.07 29.17 6.28
CA CYS A 197 -13.77 29.16 6.94
C CYS A 197 -13.04 30.50 6.75
N ALA A 198 -13.08 31.07 5.54
CA ALA A 198 -12.44 32.35 5.23
C ALA A 198 -13.04 33.50 6.04
N GLU A 199 -14.36 33.55 6.16
CA GLU A 199 -15.09 34.58 6.88
C GLU A 199 -14.78 34.55 8.39
N LEU A 200 -14.87 33.36 9.00
CA LEU A 200 -14.56 33.20 10.43
C LEU A 200 -13.08 33.48 10.73
N HIS A 201 -12.18 33.11 9.83
CA HIS A 201 -10.76 33.43 9.95
C HIS A 201 -10.49 34.94 9.90
N ALA A 202 -11.12 35.64 8.95
CA ALA A 202 -11.03 37.11 8.87
C ALA A 202 -11.64 37.80 10.10
N SER A 203 -12.73 37.26 10.65
CA SER A 203 -13.34 37.73 11.88
C SER A 203 -12.41 37.59 13.10
N TYR A 204 -11.83 36.40 13.30
CA TYR A 204 -10.84 36.15 14.36
C TYR A 204 -9.59 37.02 14.20
N ALA A 205 -9.03 37.14 12.99
CA ALA A 205 -7.83 37.94 12.75
C ALA A 205 -8.05 39.44 13.00
N ARG A 206 -9.28 39.96 12.81
CA ARG A 206 -9.64 41.34 13.20
C ARG A 206 -9.76 41.49 14.72
N ALA A 207 -10.46 40.55 15.37
CA ALA A 207 -10.65 40.55 16.82
C ALA A 207 -9.32 40.46 17.58
N ARG A 208 -8.40 39.61 17.11
CA ARG A 208 -7.06 39.47 17.69
C ARG A 208 -6.22 40.74 17.53
N ARG A 209 -6.21 41.36 16.34
CA ARG A 209 -5.48 42.61 16.09
C ARG A 209 -5.97 43.77 16.96
N ARG A 210 -7.23 43.73 17.39
CA ARG A 210 -7.87 44.74 18.24
C ARG A 210 -7.91 44.35 19.73
N SER A 211 -7.35 43.19 20.09
CA SER A 211 -7.42 42.63 21.44
C SER A 211 -8.84 42.61 22.01
N GLU A 212 -9.83 42.25 21.17
CA GLU A 212 -11.24 42.22 21.58
C GLU A 212 -11.47 41.15 22.68
N PRO A 213 -12.31 41.42 23.69
CA PRO A 213 -12.61 40.46 24.78
C PRO A 213 -13.15 39.11 24.28
N ASP A 214 -13.81 39.13 23.11
CA ASP A 214 -14.47 37.98 22.52
C ASP A 214 -13.58 37.16 21.56
N GLN A 215 -12.29 37.48 21.47
CA GLN A 215 -11.35 36.81 20.57
C GLN A 215 -11.35 35.28 20.75
N GLU A 216 -11.53 34.79 21.97
CA GLU A 216 -11.48 33.36 22.29
C GLU A 216 -12.74 32.61 21.86
N ARG A 217 -13.91 33.27 21.83
CA ARG A 217 -15.13 32.71 21.26
C ARG A 217 -14.99 32.58 19.75
N LYS A 218 -14.56 33.66 19.08
CA LYS A 218 -14.33 33.69 17.62
C LYS A 218 -13.28 32.67 17.19
N ARG A 219 -12.24 32.44 18.00
CA ARG A 219 -11.25 31.38 17.79
C ARG A 219 -11.88 30.00 17.80
N ARG A 220 -12.69 29.68 18.82
CA ARG A 220 -13.38 28.38 18.94
C ARG A 220 -14.35 28.12 17.78
N GLU A 221 -15.11 29.14 17.37
CA GLU A 221 -16.02 29.06 16.22
C GLU A 221 -15.27 28.81 14.91
N MET A 222 -14.21 29.58 14.65
CA MET A 222 -13.33 29.39 13.50
C MET A 222 -12.75 27.97 13.45
N LEU A 223 -12.20 27.49 14.57
CA LEU A 223 -11.59 26.16 14.63
C LEU A 223 -12.61 25.04 14.44
N SER A 224 -13.80 25.17 15.03
CA SER A 224 -14.90 24.21 14.84
C SER A 224 -15.30 24.12 13.37
N MET A 225 -15.46 25.26 12.70
CA MET A 225 -15.78 25.30 11.27
C MET A 225 -14.68 24.65 10.41
N ILE A 226 -13.41 25.00 10.67
CA ILE A 226 -12.27 24.42 9.95
C ILE A 226 -12.19 22.90 10.17
N GLN A 227 -12.42 22.42 11.39
CA GLN A 227 -12.43 20.98 11.70
C GLN A 227 -13.56 20.26 10.97
N ASN A 228 -14.76 20.82 10.94
CA ASN A 228 -15.90 20.23 10.24
C ASN A 228 -15.67 20.23 8.72
N ALA A 229 -15.21 21.33 8.14
CA ALA A 229 -14.90 21.43 6.71
C ALA A 229 -13.78 20.45 6.30
N LYS A 230 -12.73 20.31 7.11
CA LYS A 230 -11.68 19.29 6.91
C LYS A 230 -12.26 17.87 6.99
N ARG A 231 -13.09 17.59 8.00
CA ARG A 231 -13.69 16.26 8.23
C ARG A 231 -14.59 15.86 7.07
N ASP A 232 -15.44 16.77 6.60
CA ASP A 232 -16.40 16.49 5.53
C ASP A 232 -15.74 16.39 4.16
N TYR A 233 -14.66 17.15 3.94
CA TYR A 233 -13.80 16.96 2.78
C TYR A 233 -13.13 15.58 2.81
N TRP A 234 -12.48 15.23 3.92
CA TRP A 234 -11.77 13.95 4.00
C TRP A 234 -12.68 12.74 3.99
N ARG A 235 -13.87 12.80 4.61
CA ARG A 235 -14.90 11.76 4.48
C ARG A 235 -15.28 11.54 3.03
N ARG A 236 -15.58 12.61 2.29
CA ARG A 236 -15.90 12.51 0.85
C ARG A 236 -14.74 11.94 0.04
N VAL A 237 -13.50 12.33 0.34
CA VAL A 237 -12.31 11.80 -0.31
C VAL A 237 -12.12 10.30 0.01
N ILE A 238 -12.29 9.88 1.26
CA ILE A 238 -12.15 8.48 1.71
C ILE A 238 -13.28 7.61 1.15
N ASP A 239 -14.52 8.07 1.18
CA ASP A 239 -15.69 7.38 0.62
C ASP A 239 -15.59 7.24 -0.91
N SER A 240 -14.80 8.10 -1.55
CA SER A 240 -14.50 8.06 -2.99
C SER A 240 -13.24 7.26 -3.37
N ALA A 241 -12.43 6.82 -2.40
CA ALA A 241 -11.14 6.19 -2.64
C ALA A 241 -11.24 4.67 -2.89
N ARG A 242 -10.64 4.18 -3.98
CA ARG A 242 -10.70 2.78 -4.44
C ARG A 242 -9.35 2.03 -4.56
N ASP A 243 -8.20 2.55 -4.10
CA ASP A 243 -6.89 1.83 -4.19
C ASP A 243 -5.86 2.13 -3.05
N ASP A 244 -5.11 1.10 -2.64
CA ASP A 244 -4.28 0.91 -1.42
C ASP A 244 -2.78 1.29 -1.53
N VAL A 245 -2.40 2.14 -2.48
CA VAL A 245 -0.99 2.32 -2.90
C VAL A 245 -0.20 3.32 -2.05
N ASP A 246 -0.86 4.35 -1.55
CA ASP A 246 -0.19 5.41 -0.78
C ASP A 246 0.10 5.00 0.67
N LEU A 247 -0.43 3.84 1.07
CA LEU A 247 -0.40 3.33 2.42
C LEU A 247 0.99 2.79 2.86
N TYR A 248 1.84 2.36 1.91
CA TYR A 248 3.15 1.73 2.18
C TYR A 248 4.36 2.62 1.86
N LYS A 249 4.19 3.69 1.06
CA LYS A 249 5.27 4.59 0.63
C LYS A 249 5.95 5.30 1.80
N GLY A 250 5.20 5.62 2.85
CA GLY A 250 5.73 6.32 4.03
C GLY A 250 6.88 5.58 4.73
N ILE A 251 6.87 4.24 4.74
CA ILE A 251 7.93 3.45 5.38
C ILE A 251 9.19 3.39 4.50
N VAL A 252 9.05 3.30 3.18
CA VAL A 252 10.21 3.35 2.26
C VAL A 252 10.91 4.69 2.36
N SER A 253 10.15 5.79 2.33
CA SER A 253 10.73 7.13 2.46
C SER A 253 11.47 7.29 3.79
N ALA A 254 10.94 6.74 4.88
CA ALA A 254 11.62 6.77 6.17
C ALA A 254 12.97 6.00 6.15
N LEU A 255 13.08 4.90 5.41
CA LEU A 255 14.29 4.09 5.30
C LEU A 255 15.33 4.70 4.33
N GLU A 256 14.88 5.29 3.22
CA GLU A 256 15.77 6.01 2.30
C GLU A 256 16.41 7.22 3.00
N MET A 257 15.65 7.88 3.87
CA MET A 257 16.20 8.94 4.72
C MET A 257 17.28 8.43 5.70
N VAL A 258 17.23 7.17 6.13
CA VAL A 258 18.28 6.57 6.99
C VAL A 258 19.56 6.32 6.18
N ILE A 259 19.44 5.90 4.92
CA ILE A 259 20.58 5.70 4.03
C ILE A 259 21.23 7.02 3.67
N GLU A 260 20.44 8.02 3.28
CA GLU A 260 20.95 9.36 2.99
C GLU A 260 21.66 9.98 4.20
N ASP A 261 21.14 9.74 5.41
CA ASP A 261 21.78 10.21 6.63
C ASP A 261 23.17 9.57 6.77
N ALA A 262 23.29 8.28 6.52
CA ALA A 262 24.55 7.58 6.65
C ALA A 262 25.55 7.87 5.51
N GLU A 263 25.08 8.08 4.28
CA GLU A 263 25.88 8.49 3.13
C GLU A 263 26.44 9.91 3.31
N LYS A 264 25.76 10.76 4.08
CA LYS A 264 26.27 12.06 4.55
C LYS A 264 27.34 11.93 5.64
N GLY A 265 27.78 10.71 5.94
CA GLY A 265 28.88 10.39 6.86
C GLY A 265 28.42 10.01 8.27
N ASN A 266 27.11 9.94 8.51
CA ASN A 266 26.56 9.84 9.86
C ASN A 266 26.44 8.38 10.29
N ARG A 267 27.34 7.94 11.17
CA ARG A 267 27.36 6.54 11.61
C ARG A 267 26.47 6.33 12.82
N ARG A 268 25.23 5.89 12.58
CA ARG A 268 24.32 5.45 13.64
C ARG A 268 24.35 3.94 13.81
N LYS A 269 24.01 3.49 15.01
CA LYS A 269 23.95 2.05 15.33
C LYS A 269 22.54 1.48 15.29
N ARG A 270 21.49 2.32 15.40
CA ARG A 270 20.10 1.88 15.33
C ARG A 270 19.16 3.00 14.86
N ALA A 271 18.11 2.64 14.13
CA ALA A 271 16.99 3.50 13.74
C ALA A 271 15.65 2.82 14.07
N VAL A 272 14.67 3.58 14.59
CA VAL A 272 13.34 3.07 14.92
C VAL A 272 12.28 3.88 14.17
N VAL A 273 11.44 3.19 13.39
CA VAL A 273 10.42 3.78 12.52
C VAL A 273 9.04 3.48 13.10
N PHE A 274 8.26 4.53 13.38
CA PHE A 274 6.92 4.41 13.95
C PHE A 274 5.84 4.64 12.88
N THR A 275 4.77 3.84 12.90
CA THR A 275 3.62 4.02 11.99
C THR A 275 2.30 3.71 12.68
N ASP A 276 1.26 4.48 12.37
CA ASP A 276 -0.10 4.21 12.82
C ASP A 276 -0.88 3.21 12.00
N ASN A 277 -0.32 2.85 10.86
CA ASN A 277 -0.91 1.87 10.01
C ASN A 277 -0.56 0.46 10.49
N GLN A 278 -1.46 -0.13 11.28
CA GLN A 278 -1.31 -1.48 11.82
C GLN A 278 -1.17 -2.53 10.71
N ALA A 279 -1.75 -2.29 9.53
CA ALA A 279 -1.64 -3.18 8.38
C ALA A 279 -0.22 -3.16 7.78
N ALA A 280 0.47 -2.02 7.78
CA ALA A 280 1.85 -1.95 7.31
C ALA A 280 2.79 -2.81 8.16
N ILE A 281 2.70 -2.76 9.49
CA ILE A 281 3.59 -3.52 10.38
C ILE A 281 3.33 -5.03 10.33
N ARG A 282 2.06 -5.45 10.30
CA ARG A 282 1.72 -6.87 10.14
C ARG A 282 2.26 -7.45 8.82
N THR A 283 2.36 -6.62 7.78
CA THR A 283 2.88 -7.04 6.48
C THR A 283 4.42 -7.16 6.47
N PHE A 284 5.16 -6.36 7.27
CA PHE A 284 6.61 -6.54 7.47
C PHE A 284 6.96 -7.80 8.28
N GLN A 285 6.11 -8.18 9.24
CA GLN A 285 6.32 -9.39 10.05
C GLN A 285 6.03 -10.69 9.28
N MET A 286 5.18 -10.63 8.24
CA MET A 286 4.86 -11.74 7.35
C MET A 286 4.71 -11.22 5.91
N PRO A 287 5.81 -11.01 5.16
CA PRO A 287 5.79 -10.49 3.80
C PRO A 287 5.23 -11.54 2.83
N THR A 288 3.91 -11.73 2.83
CA THR A 288 3.22 -12.59 1.85
C THR A 288 2.78 -11.73 0.67
N GLY A 289 3.38 -11.98 -0.50
CA GLY A 289 3.29 -11.14 -1.70
C GLY A 289 1.86 -10.74 -2.11
N ARG A 290 1.53 -9.46 -1.92
CA ARG A 290 0.35 -8.76 -2.49
C ARG A 290 0.73 -7.33 -2.87
N SER A 291 -0.17 -6.60 -3.52
CA SER A 291 0.01 -5.21 -3.98
C SER A 291 0.67 -4.32 -2.93
N GLY A 292 1.74 -3.61 -3.31
CA GLY A 292 2.66 -2.93 -2.40
C GLY A 292 3.91 -3.73 -2.04
N ALA A 293 3.98 -5.02 -2.40
CA ALA A 293 5.14 -5.89 -2.11
C ALA A 293 6.46 -5.39 -2.73
N TYR A 294 6.46 -4.62 -3.81
CA TYR A 294 7.71 -4.00 -4.30
C TYR A 294 8.16 -2.83 -3.41
N ILE A 295 7.21 -2.11 -2.78
CA ILE A 295 7.50 -1.07 -1.79
C ILE A 295 8.05 -1.74 -0.52
N ILE A 296 7.48 -2.89 -0.14
CA ILE A 296 7.98 -3.69 1.00
C ILE A 296 9.32 -4.34 0.66
N ALA A 297 9.51 -4.89 -0.54
CA ALA A 297 10.79 -5.44 -0.98
C ALA A 297 11.85 -4.34 -1.08
N ARG A 298 11.47 -3.13 -1.53
CA ARG A 298 12.33 -1.95 -1.48
C ARG A 298 12.66 -1.59 -0.05
N ALA A 299 11.69 -1.54 0.86
CA ALA A 299 11.94 -1.29 2.27
C ALA A 299 12.86 -2.35 2.90
N ILE A 300 12.64 -3.64 2.65
CA ILE A 300 13.48 -4.75 3.12
C ILE A 300 14.89 -4.62 2.54
N TYR A 301 15.02 -4.38 1.23
CA TYR A 301 16.31 -4.13 0.59
C TYR A 301 17.05 -2.95 1.23
N LEU A 302 16.35 -1.85 1.50
CA LEU A 302 16.96 -0.70 2.17
C LEU A 302 17.34 -1.04 3.61
N ILE A 303 16.53 -1.81 4.34
CA ILE A 303 16.86 -2.28 5.68
C ILE A 303 18.11 -3.16 5.65
N ASP A 304 18.17 -4.12 4.74
CA ASP A 304 19.32 -5.02 4.57
C ASP A 304 20.57 -4.25 4.16
N LYS A 305 20.45 -3.32 3.20
CA LYS A 305 21.54 -2.42 2.78
C LYS A 305 22.03 -1.59 3.97
N ILE A 306 21.13 -1.05 4.77
CA ILE A 306 21.50 -0.29 5.98
C ILE A 306 22.17 -1.19 7.03
N GLN A 307 21.67 -2.40 7.22
CA GLN A 307 22.23 -3.33 8.20
C GLN A 307 23.59 -3.91 7.76
N GLN A 308 23.81 -4.13 6.47
CA GLN A 308 25.05 -4.69 5.92
C GLN A 308 26.13 -3.62 5.71
N ASP A 309 25.79 -2.55 4.98
CA ASP A 309 26.74 -1.52 4.57
C ASP A 309 27.01 -0.52 5.70
N LEU A 310 25.98 -0.23 6.50
CA LEU A 310 26.05 0.79 7.56
C LEU A 310 26.09 0.19 8.97
N LYS A 311 25.89 -1.14 9.09
CA LYS A 311 25.85 -1.88 10.37
C LYS A 311 24.93 -1.26 11.41
N LEU A 312 23.75 -0.85 10.94
CA LEU A 312 22.78 -0.07 11.69
C LEU A 312 21.47 -0.88 11.85
N GLU A 313 21.11 -1.17 13.11
CA GLU A 313 19.93 -1.98 13.48
C GLU A 313 18.62 -1.21 13.21
N ILE A 314 17.59 -1.84 12.64
CA ILE A 314 16.33 -1.15 12.31
C ILE A 314 15.16 -1.83 12.99
N GLU A 315 14.29 -1.04 13.65
CA GLU A 315 13.07 -1.53 14.32
C GLU A 315 11.83 -0.76 13.82
N LEU A 316 10.72 -1.47 13.60
CA LEU A 316 9.43 -0.89 13.19
C LEU A 316 8.40 -1.06 14.31
N ARG A 317 7.70 0.02 14.71
CA ARG A 317 6.76 0.01 15.85
C ARG A 317 5.40 0.62 15.53
N TRP A 318 4.33 -0.06 15.96
CA TRP A 318 2.96 0.39 15.72
C TRP A 318 2.49 1.32 16.83
N ILE A 319 1.73 2.35 16.45
CA ILE A 319 1.11 3.28 17.38
C ILE A 319 -0.34 3.60 16.97
N PRO A 320 -1.27 3.93 17.88
CA PRO A 320 -2.65 4.23 17.48
C PRO A 320 -2.79 5.59 16.76
N ALA A 321 -3.65 5.67 15.73
CA ALA A 321 -3.95 6.92 15.01
C ALA A 321 -4.92 7.83 15.80
N HIS A 322 -4.82 9.15 15.59
CA HIS A 322 -5.79 10.18 16.03
C HIS A 322 -6.12 10.26 17.53
N ILE A 323 -5.25 9.73 18.39
CA ILE A 323 -5.36 9.83 19.86
C ILE A 323 -4.48 10.95 20.45
N GLY A 324 -4.06 11.93 19.65
CA GLY A 324 -3.17 13.01 20.11
C GLY A 324 -1.68 12.64 20.06
N LEU A 325 -1.29 11.65 19.23
CA LEU A 325 0.11 11.27 19.05
C LEU A 325 0.89 12.22 18.11
N CYS A 326 1.16 13.48 18.46
CA CYS A 326 1.91 14.52 17.73
C CYS A 326 3.05 14.09 16.78
N GLY A 327 3.82 13.03 17.03
CA GLY A 327 4.79 12.49 16.06
C GLY A 327 4.15 11.70 14.93
N ASN A 328 3.16 10.88 15.29
CA ASN A 328 2.27 10.25 14.33
C ASN A 328 1.39 11.26 13.61
N GLU A 329 0.82 12.22 14.32
CA GLU A 329 0.00 13.27 13.72
C GLU A 329 0.84 14.22 12.86
N ALA A 330 2.13 14.42 13.16
CA ALA A 330 3.05 15.14 12.29
C ALA A 330 3.40 14.34 11.03
N ALA A 331 3.66 13.03 11.16
CA ALA A 331 3.88 12.16 10.02
C ALA A 331 2.62 12.06 9.12
N ASP A 332 1.43 11.91 9.72
CA ASP A 332 0.14 11.87 9.04
C ASP A 332 -0.22 13.24 8.42
N ARG A 333 0.09 14.35 9.09
CA ARG A 333 -0.03 15.70 8.50
C ARG A 333 0.91 15.88 7.31
N ALA A 334 2.18 15.50 7.43
CA ALA A 334 3.16 15.61 6.34
C ALA A 334 2.78 14.73 5.13
N ALA A 335 2.30 13.50 5.38
CA ALA A 335 1.78 12.62 4.35
C ALA A 335 0.51 13.20 3.68
N LYS A 336 -0.44 13.74 4.46
CA LYS A 336 -1.66 14.38 3.97
C LYS A 336 -1.40 15.68 3.20
N GLU A 337 -0.37 16.43 3.57
CA GLU A 337 0.08 17.62 2.83
C GLU A 337 0.76 17.24 1.51
N ALA A 338 1.64 16.24 1.51
CA ALA A 338 2.23 15.71 0.28
C ALA A 338 1.16 15.13 -0.69
N ALA A 339 0.15 14.43 -0.16
CA ALA A 339 -0.97 13.89 -0.95
C ALA A 339 -1.93 14.98 -1.48
N LYS A 340 -2.15 16.05 -0.71
CA LYS A 340 -2.94 17.23 -1.14
C LYS A 340 -2.23 18.05 -2.21
N GLN A 341 -0.89 18.12 -2.18
CA GLN A 341 -0.09 18.68 -3.26
C GLN A 341 -0.16 17.85 -4.56
N THR A 342 -0.49 16.56 -4.48
CA THR A 342 -0.75 15.73 -5.67
C THR A 342 -2.12 16.03 -6.32
N LEU A 343 -3.12 16.49 -5.55
CA LEU A 343 -4.50 16.76 -6.03
C LEU A 343 -4.69 18.16 -6.66
N HIS A 344 -3.91 19.17 -6.26
CA HIS A 344 -4.02 20.55 -6.79
C HIS A 344 -3.19 20.83 -8.05
N THR A 345 -2.34 19.90 -8.44
CA THR A 345 -1.51 19.96 -9.65
C THR A 345 -2.21 19.33 -10.87
N HIS A 346 -3.55 19.20 -10.88
CA HIS A 346 -4.30 18.58 -11.99
C HIS A 346 -4.87 19.54 -13.06
N ASN A 347 -4.53 20.84 -13.04
CA ASN A 347 -4.72 21.79 -14.16
C ASN A 347 -3.47 22.70 -14.17
N SER A 348 -2.36 22.49 -14.89
CA SER A 348 -2.05 21.58 -15.99
C SER A 348 -0.71 20.85 -15.74
N GLU A 349 -0.74 19.53 -15.95
CA GLU A 349 0.37 18.59 -15.86
C GLU A 349 1.03 18.40 -14.50
N VAL A 350 0.35 17.58 -13.68
CA VAL A 350 1.06 16.39 -13.18
C VAL A 350 1.83 15.86 -14.38
N THR A 351 3.17 15.91 -14.39
CA THR A 351 3.93 14.76 -14.89
C THR A 351 3.28 13.62 -14.16
N GLN A 352 2.20 13.07 -14.76
CA GLN A 352 1.39 11.99 -14.24
C GLN A 352 2.43 10.98 -13.87
N ALA A 353 2.80 10.86 -12.60
CA ALA A 353 4.16 10.67 -12.05
C ALA A 353 5.09 9.63 -12.70
N ARG A 354 5.07 9.35 -14.00
CA ARG A 354 4.48 8.07 -14.41
C ARG A 354 3.57 7.60 -13.27
N THR A 355 2.26 7.87 -13.32
CA THR A 355 1.40 6.85 -12.74
C THR A 355 1.65 5.67 -13.67
N TYR A 356 2.75 4.94 -13.39
CA TYR A 356 2.73 3.51 -13.38
C TYR A 356 1.44 3.27 -12.64
N HIS A 357 0.34 3.11 -13.39
CA HIS A 357 -0.71 2.24 -12.94
C HIS A 357 0.11 1.09 -12.39
N LEU A 358 0.13 0.95 -11.06
CA LEU A 358 1.03 -0.02 -10.45
C LEU A 358 0.82 -1.28 -11.25
N GLN A 359 1.85 -2.09 -11.44
CA GLN A 359 1.66 -3.35 -12.14
C GLN A 359 0.41 -4.07 -11.61
N THR A 360 0.06 -3.87 -10.32
CA THR A 360 -1.23 -4.21 -9.69
C THR A 360 -2.47 -3.40 -10.11
N THR A 361 -2.47 -2.08 -10.28
CA THR A 361 -3.60 -1.33 -10.83
C THR A 361 -3.86 -1.73 -12.30
N LEU A 362 -2.82 -1.84 -13.14
CA LEU A 362 -2.95 -2.40 -14.50
C LEU A 362 -3.44 -3.83 -14.45
N LYS A 363 -2.85 -4.68 -13.62
CA LYS A 363 -3.27 -6.07 -13.45
C LYS A 363 -4.69 -6.17 -12.90
N THR A 364 -5.14 -5.25 -12.06
CA THR A 364 -6.52 -5.20 -11.57
C THR A 364 -7.47 -4.82 -12.69
N TRP A 365 -7.16 -3.79 -13.48
CA TRP A 365 -7.98 -3.38 -14.62
C TRP A 365 -7.99 -4.43 -15.72
N LEU A 366 -6.81 -4.98 -16.05
CA LEU A 366 -6.63 -6.07 -16.99
C LEU A 366 -7.34 -7.34 -16.50
N HIS A 367 -7.20 -7.74 -15.23
CA HIS A 367 -7.97 -8.87 -14.70
C HIS A 367 -9.47 -8.60 -14.71
N ARG A 368 -9.90 -7.36 -14.47
CA ARG A 368 -11.32 -7.00 -14.54
C ARG A 368 -11.85 -7.14 -15.97
N TRP A 369 -11.11 -6.62 -16.94
CA TRP A 369 -11.43 -6.74 -18.36
C TRP A 369 -11.37 -8.19 -18.83
N ILE A 370 -10.27 -8.91 -18.58
CA ILE A 370 -10.12 -10.35 -18.89
C ILE A 370 -11.23 -11.18 -18.24
N ARG A 371 -11.63 -10.89 -16.99
CA ARG A 371 -12.73 -11.63 -16.35
C ARG A 371 -14.07 -11.34 -17.02
N ALA A 372 -14.33 -10.10 -17.41
CA ALA A 372 -15.55 -9.76 -18.13
C ALA A 372 -15.58 -10.46 -19.50
N GLU A 373 -14.45 -10.40 -20.22
CA GLU A 373 -14.25 -11.08 -21.51
C GLU A 373 -14.35 -12.61 -21.38
N TRP A 374 -13.75 -13.21 -20.35
CA TRP A 374 -13.87 -14.64 -20.07
C TRP A 374 -15.27 -15.03 -19.65
N ALA A 375 -15.98 -14.22 -18.86
CA ALA A 375 -17.36 -14.49 -18.50
C ALA A 375 -18.26 -14.48 -19.75
N TYR A 376 -18.10 -13.47 -20.60
CA TYR A 376 -18.79 -13.37 -21.88
C TYR A 376 -18.50 -14.57 -22.79
N ASN A 377 -17.22 -14.86 -23.04
CA ASN A 377 -16.81 -16.01 -23.85
C ASN A 377 -17.29 -17.34 -23.25
N TRP A 378 -17.27 -17.49 -21.93
CA TRP A 378 -17.76 -18.69 -21.24
C TRP A 378 -19.28 -18.84 -21.35
N GLU A 379 -20.03 -17.75 -21.39
CA GLU A 379 -21.48 -17.78 -21.61
C GLU A 379 -21.81 -18.24 -23.04
N ILE A 380 -21.18 -17.65 -24.06
CA ILE A 380 -21.51 -17.89 -25.48
C ILE A 380 -20.88 -19.17 -26.07
N GLU A 381 -19.76 -19.65 -25.51
CA GLU A 381 -19.01 -20.79 -26.10
C GLU A 381 -19.84 -22.08 -26.08
N SER A 382 -19.90 -22.80 -27.19
CA SER A 382 -20.62 -24.07 -27.32
C SER A 382 -19.92 -25.24 -26.60
N LYS A 383 -18.60 -25.17 -26.42
CA LYS A 383 -17.80 -26.20 -25.77
C LYS A 383 -17.87 -26.11 -24.24
N GLY A 384 -17.71 -27.25 -23.56
CA GLY A 384 -17.63 -27.29 -22.08
C GLY A 384 -18.96 -27.11 -21.33
N ARG A 385 -20.13 -27.22 -21.99
CA ARG A 385 -21.45 -26.99 -21.38
C ARG A 385 -21.74 -27.88 -20.16
N THR A 386 -21.23 -29.10 -20.12
CA THR A 386 -21.33 -29.96 -18.93
C THR A 386 -20.69 -29.31 -17.71
N THR A 387 -19.52 -28.68 -17.87
CA THR A 387 -18.86 -27.93 -16.80
C THR A 387 -19.59 -26.62 -16.49
N TYR A 388 -20.11 -25.92 -17.52
CA TYR A 388 -20.91 -24.69 -17.38
C TYR A 388 -22.11 -24.89 -16.44
N LYS A 389 -22.80 -26.04 -16.53
CA LYS A 389 -23.90 -26.43 -15.61
C LYS A 389 -23.49 -26.24 -14.14
N TYR A 390 -22.25 -26.56 -13.79
CA TYR A 390 -21.76 -26.52 -12.42
C TYR A 390 -20.99 -25.24 -12.06
N THR A 391 -20.55 -24.47 -13.05
CA THR A 391 -19.75 -23.25 -12.88
C THR A 391 -20.09 -22.27 -13.99
N PRO A 392 -21.21 -21.54 -13.88
CA PRO A 392 -21.62 -20.56 -14.90
C PRO A 392 -20.74 -19.31 -14.88
N GLU A 393 -20.10 -19.01 -13.74
CA GLU A 393 -19.14 -17.91 -13.62
C GLU A 393 -17.76 -18.43 -13.22
N PRO A 394 -16.69 -18.07 -13.94
CA PRO A 394 -15.32 -18.41 -13.55
C PRO A 394 -14.95 -17.73 -12.22
N ASN A 395 -15.00 -18.47 -11.12
CA ASN A 395 -14.66 -17.94 -9.80
C ASN A 395 -13.76 -18.87 -8.99
N ARG A 396 -12.96 -18.31 -8.08
CA ARG A 396 -12.01 -19.07 -7.26
C ARG A 396 -12.66 -20.03 -6.26
N ARG A 397 -13.98 -19.93 -6.02
CA ARG A 397 -14.67 -20.84 -5.08
C ARG A 397 -14.66 -22.28 -5.59
N ILE A 398 -14.47 -22.51 -6.89
CA ILE A 398 -14.24 -23.86 -7.43
C ILE A 398 -13.04 -24.57 -6.77
N LEU A 399 -11.98 -23.83 -6.41
CA LEU A 399 -10.80 -24.40 -5.78
C LEU A 399 -11.09 -24.93 -4.37
N GLN A 400 -12.09 -24.36 -3.69
CA GLN A 400 -12.50 -24.84 -2.37
C GLN A 400 -13.09 -26.25 -2.41
N LEU A 401 -13.63 -26.69 -3.56
CA LEU A 401 -14.09 -28.07 -3.74
C LEU A 401 -12.95 -29.09 -3.70
N HIS A 402 -11.72 -28.65 -4.00
CA HIS A 402 -10.54 -29.49 -4.05
C HIS A 402 -9.65 -29.35 -2.80
N TYR A 403 -10.01 -28.45 -1.89
CA TYR A 403 -9.26 -28.21 -0.67
C TYR A 403 -9.28 -29.45 0.25
N LYS A 404 -8.11 -29.90 0.70
CA LYS A 404 -7.89 -31.10 1.54
C LYS A 404 -8.26 -32.45 0.88
N LEU A 405 -8.54 -32.50 -0.42
CA LEU A 405 -8.69 -33.75 -1.15
C LEU A 405 -7.33 -34.32 -1.59
N LYS A 406 -7.16 -35.65 -1.56
CA LYS A 406 -6.02 -36.32 -2.19
C LYS A 406 -6.07 -36.12 -3.73
N LYS A 407 -4.93 -36.19 -4.42
CA LYS A 407 -4.83 -35.97 -5.88
C LYS A 407 -5.85 -36.79 -6.67
N TRP A 408 -6.00 -38.07 -6.33
CA TRP A 408 -6.94 -38.97 -7.00
C TRP A 408 -8.41 -38.65 -6.66
N GLN A 409 -8.73 -38.23 -5.43
CA GLN A 409 -10.06 -37.74 -5.03
C GLN A 409 -10.46 -36.51 -5.85
N SER A 410 -9.51 -35.58 -6.01
CA SER A 410 -9.67 -34.40 -6.84
C SER A 410 -9.90 -34.76 -8.32
N ALA A 411 -9.16 -35.75 -8.85
CA ALA A 411 -9.35 -36.26 -10.21
C ALA A 411 -10.75 -36.86 -10.41
N ILE A 412 -11.24 -37.67 -9.46
CA ILE A 412 -12.61 -38.22 -9.51
C ILE A 412 -13.63 -37.08 -9.58
N LEU A 413 -13.48 -36.04 -8.75
CA LEU A 413 -14.38 -34.88 -8.76
C LEU A 413 -14.35 -34.10 -10.08
N ILE A 414 -13.16 -33.88 -10.65
CA ILE A 414 -13.01 -33.22 -11.97
C ILE A 414 -13.70 -34.05 -13.05
N GLN A 415 -13.49 -35.37 -13.06
CA GLN A 415 -14.09 -36.27 -14.03
C GLN A 415 -15.63 -36.27 -13.91
N MET A 416 -16.17 -36.28 -12.67
CA MET A 416 -17.60 -36.16 -12.42
C MET A 416 -18.19 -34.84 -12.92
N ARG A 417 -17.52 -33.70 -12.64
CA ARG A 417 -18.01 -32.37 -13.03
C ARG A 417 -17.89 -32.09 -14.52
N THR A 418 -16.87 -32.63 -15.18
CA THR A 418 -16.67 -32.46 -16.63
C THR A 418 -17.46 -33.47 -17.45
N GLY A 419 -17.92 -34.56 -16.84
CA GLY A 419 -18.49 -35.72 -17.53
C GLY A 419 -17.47 -36.52 -18.35
N LYS A 420 -16.19 -36.17 -18.27
CA LYS A 420 -15.07 -36.89 -18.90
C LYS A 420 -14.53 -37.92 -17.93
N ILE A 421 -15.34 -38.94 -17.66
CA ILE A 421 -15.12 -39.94 -16.63
C ILE A 421 -15.12 -41.33 -17.24
N GLY A 422 -14.37 -42.28 -16.67
CA GLY A 422 -14.33 -43.68 -17.14
C GLY A 422 -15.62 -44.48 -16.93
N LEU A 423 -16.79 -43.88 -17.14
CA LEU A 423 -18.08 -44.58 -17.17
C LEU A 423 -18.44 -44.96 -18.61
N ARG A 424 -19.25 -46.01 -18.77
CA ARG A 424 -19.59 -46.60 -20.08
C ARG A 424 -20.09 -45.56 -21.09
N ASP A 425 -20.91 -44.58 -20.67
CA ASP A 425 -21.40 -43.54 -21.58
C ASP A 425 -20.28 -42.74 -22.25
N TYR A 426 -19.26 -42.34 -21.48
CA TYR A 426 -18.15 -41.55 -21.99
C TYR A 426 -17.15 -42.41 -22.78
N LEU A 427 -16.83 -43.61 -22.28
CA LEU A 427 -15.92 -44.53 -22.95
C LEU A 427 -16.46 -44.96 -24.32
N TRP A 428 -17.76 -45.25 -24.41
CA TRP A 428 -18.46 -45.53 -25.67
C TRP A 428 -18.38 -44.34 -26.64
N LYS A 429 -18.66 -43.11 -26.17
CA LYS A 429 -18.52 -41.88 -26.99
C LYS A 429 -17.11 -41.67 -27.53
N ARG A 430 -16.08 -42.16 -26.82
CA ARG A 430 -14.67 -42.08 -27.22
C ARG A 430 -14.18 -43.31 -27.98
N LYS A 431 -15.05 -44.29 -28.24
CA LYS A 431 -14.76 -45.53 -28.97
C LYS A 431 -13.60 -46.32 -28.35
N VAL A 432 -13.56 -46.37 -27.01
CA VAL A 432 -12.58 -47.19 -26.29
C VAL A 432 -12.91 -48.67 -26.55
N PRO A 433 -11.91 -49.51 -26.90
CA PRO A 433 -12.11 -50.96 -27.05
C PRO A 433 -12.81 -51.56 -25.83
N ASP A 434 -13.62 -52.60 -26.04
CA ASP A 434 -14.44 -53.30 -25.02
C ASP A 434 -15.67 -52.54 -24.49
N PHE A 435 -15.84 -51.26 -24.83
CA PHE A 435 -16.99 -50.44 -24.43
C PHE A 435 -17.97 -50.18 -25.58
N ASN A 436 -18.66 -51.24 -26.03
CA ASN A 436 -19.51 -51.22 -27.23
C ASN A 436 -20.90 -50.59 -27.04
N HIS A 437 -21.33 -50.30 -25.81
CA HIS A 437 -22.60 -49.63 -25.53
C HIS A 437 -22.50 -48.63 -24.36
N PRO A 438 -23.35 -47.58 -24.32
CA PRO A 438 -23.34 -46.59 -23.23
C PRO A 438 -24.18 -47.00 -22.00
N GLY A 439 -24.93 -48.09 -22.09
CA GLY A 439 -25.86 -48.56 -21.05
C GLY A 439 -25.18 -48.91 -19.73
N CYS A 440 -25.84 -48.62 -18.62
CA CYS A 440 -25.49 -49.10 -17.28
C CYS A 440 -25.94 -50.55 -17.10
N GLU A 441 -25.21 -51.34 -16.31
CA GLU A 441 -25.55 -52.73 -16.00
C GLU A 441 -26.88 -52.88 -15.27
N CYS A 442 -27.29 -51.83 -14.53
CA CYS A 442 -28.60 -51.79 -13.90
C CYS A 442 -29.79 -51.78 -14.90
N GLY A 443 -29.56 -51.57 -16.20
CA GLY A 443 -30.60 -51.57 -17.24
C GLY A 443 -31.43 -50.29 -17.38
N GLU A 444 -31.29 -49.30 -16.51
CA GLU A 444 -32.15 -48.09 -16.48
C GLU A 444 -31.62 -46.92 -17.34
N GLY A 445 -30.86 -47.22 -18.40
CA GLY A 445 -30.36 -46.24 -19.36
C GLY A 445 -28.84 -46.05 -19.35
N ARG A 446 -28.37 -44.88 -19.77
CA ARG A 446 -26.94 -44.59 -20.00
C ARG A 446 -26.19 -44.45 -18.68
N GLN A 447 -25.00 -45.05 -18.57
CA GLN A 447 -24.14 -44.96 -17.39
C GLN A 447 -23.45 -43.60 -17.32
N THR A 448 -24.17 -42.60 -16.84
CA THR A 448 -23.67 -41.22 -16.65
C THR A 448 -23.46 -40.94 -15.16
N VAL A 449 -22.70 -39.89 -14.85
CA VAL A 449 -22.50 -39.40 -13.47
C VAL A 449 -23.84 -39.13 -12.79
N GLU A 450 -24.77 -38.50 -13.50
CA GLU A 450 -26.09 -38.17 -12.97
C GLU A 450 -26.94 -39.42 -12.69
N HIS A 451 -26.88 -40.41 -13.59
CA HIS A 451 -27.53 -41.70 -13.35
C HIS A 451 -26.94 -42.39 -12.11
N ILE A 452 -25.62 -42.50 -12.02
CA ILE A 452 -24.93 -43.18 -10.91
C ILE A 452 -25.17 -42.46 -9.57
N LEU A 453 -25.09 -41.13 -9.52
CA LEU A 453 -25.26 -40.35 -8.28
C LEU A 453 -26.72 -40.19 -7.83
N LEU A 454 -27.71 -40.29 -8.72
CA LEU A 454 -29.10 -39.94 -8.36
C LEU A 454 -30.11 -41.08 -8.55
N ARG A 455 -29.87 -42.01 -9.49
CA ARG A 455 -30.93 -42.90 -10.01
C ARG A 455 -30.60 -44.39 -9.94
N CYS A 456 -29.38 -44.78 -10.31
CA CYS A 456 -28.98 -46.18 -10.51
C CYS A 456 -29.38 -47.09 -9.35
N ARG A 457 -30.31 -48.03 -9.58
CA ARG A 457 -30.84 -48.93 -8.53
C ARG A 457 -29.76 -49.75 -7.82
N ASP A 458 -28.72 -50.18 -8.54
CA ASP A 458 -27.65 -51.02 -7.98
C ASP A 458 -26.86 -50.31 -6.86
N PHE A 459 -26.82 -48.97 -6.88
CA PHE A 459 -26.12 -48.16 -5.86
C PHE A 459 -27.08 -47.47 -4.88
N ASN A 460 -28.34 -47.92 -4.78
CA ASN A 460 -29.35 -47.27 -3.94
C ASN A 460 -28.98 -47.25 -2.45
N ASP A 461 -28.59 -48.40 -1.91
CA ASP A 461 -28.27 -48.52 -0.48
C ASP A 461 -26.99 -47.78 -0.13
N LEU A 462 -26.00 -47.84 -1.01
CA LEU A 462 -24.77 -47.06 -0.89
C LEU A 462 -25.05 -45.54 -0.86
N ARG A 463 -25.96 -45.05 -1.71
CA ARG A 463 -26.38 -43.64 -1.70
C ARG A 463 -27.08 -43.27 -0.39
N LYS A 464 -28.02 -44.09 0.08
CA LYS A 464 -28.75 -43.84 1.34
C LYS A 464 -27.79 -43.75 2.52
N GLY A 465 -26.81 -44.65 2.60
CA GLY A 465 -25.80 -44.68 3.66
C GLY A 465 -24.93 -43.42 3.68
N LEU A 466 -24.49 -42.92 2.52
CA LEU A 466 -23.57 -41.79 2.46
C LEU A 466 -24.26 -40.41 2.46
N PHE A 467 -25.38 -40.24 1.77
CA PHE A 467 -26.04 -38.94 1.63
C PHE A 467 -27.07 -38.64 2.74
N ASN A 468 -27.27 -39.58 3.67
CA ASN A 468 -28.43 -39.66 4.57
C ASN A 468 -29.72 -39.76 3.74
N SER A 469 -30.78 -40.42 4.23
CA SER A 469 -31.98 -40.84 3.47
C SER A 469 -32.75 -39.75 2.67
N LYS A 470 -32.29 -38.50 2.66
CA LYS A 470 -32.73 -37.46 1.73
C LYS A 470 -32.29 -37.78 0.30
N ARG A 471 -33.28 -38.10 -0.55
CA ARG A 471 -33.10 -38.29 -1.99
C ARG A 471 -32.55 -37.00 -2.59
N GLN A 472 -31.32 -37.05 -3.07
CA GLN A 472 -30.74 -35.94 -3.81
C GLN A 472 -31.40 -35.89 -5.20
N THR A 473 -31.84 -34.72 -5.62
CA THR A 473 -32.55 -34.53 -6.90
C THR A 473 -31.68 -33.87 -7.96
N ASP A 474 -30.56 -33.27 -7.55
CA ASP A 474 -29.72 -32.47 -8.44
C ASP A 474 -28.24 -32.78 -8.24
N SER A 475 -27.59 -33.26 -9.31
CA SER A 475 -26.15 -33.51 -9.33
C SER A 475 -25.34 -32.22 -9.15
N ARG A 476 -25.89 -31.05 -9.51
CA ARG A 476 -25.22 -29.76 -9.29
C ARG A 476 -25.16 -29.39 -7.81
N ALA A 477 -26.23 -29.62 -7.05
CA ALA A 477 -26.25 -29.41 -5.60
C ALA A 477 -25.22 -30.29 -4.89
N ILE A 478 -25.10 -31.57 -5.30
CA ILE A 478 -24.09 -32.49 -4.76
C ILE A 478 -22.67 -32.03 -5.10
N LEU A 479 -22.39 -31.85 -6.38
CA LEU A 479 -21.01 -31.68 -6.87
C LEU A 479 -20.45 -30.28 -6.65
N SER A 480 -21.29 -29.30 -6.29
CA SER A 480 -20.89 -27.91 -6.03
C SER A 480 -20.81 -27.54 -4.55
N ASN A 481 -21.16 -28.46 -3.64
CA ASN A 481 -21.02 -28.28 -2.20
C ASN A 481 -19.83 -29.13 -1.68
N PRO A 482 -18.83 -28.56 -0.98
CA PRO A 482 -17.65 -29.32 -0.54
C PRO A 482 -17.96 -30.57 0.30
N LYS A 483 -18.94 -30.49 1.21
CA LYS A 483 -19.32 -31.63 2.07
C LYS A 483 -19.98 -32.74 1.27
N LEU A 484 -20.89 -32.39 0.36
CA LEU A 484 -21.58 -33.36 -0.50
C LEU A 484 -20.67 -33.92 -1.59
N ALA A 485 -19.76 -33.11 -2.14
CA ALA A 485 -18.75 -33.55 -3.09
C ALA A 485 -17.80 -34.58 -2.47
N THR A 486 -17.39 -34.38 -1.22
CA THR A 486 -16.58 -35.37 -0.47
C THR A 486 -17.33 -36.69 -0.32
N LYS A 487 -18.63 -36.65 -0.01
CA LYS A 487 -19.49 -37.85 0.04
C LYS A 487 -19.63 -38.50 -1.34
N ALA A 488 -19.75 -37.73 -2.40
CA ALA A 488 -19.83 -38.22 -3.78
C ALA A 488 -18.53 -38.89 -4.24
N ILE A 489 -17.38 -38.40 -3.81
CA ILE A 489 -16.09 -39.04 -4.10
C ILE A 489 -16.04 -40.41 -3.41
N LYS A 490 -16.29 -40.47 -2.09
CA LYS A 490 -16.35 -41.74 -1.34
C LYS A 490 -17.34 -42.73 -1.95
N PHE A 491 -18.49 -42.22 -2.37
CA PHE A 491 -19.49 -43.01 -3.07
C PHE A 491 -18.91 -43.61 -4.36
N MET A 492 -18.28 -42.79 -5.22
CA MET A 492 -17.67 -43.26 -6.47
C MET A 492 -16.54 -44.27 -6.25
N GLU A 493 -15.75 -44.11 -5.20
CA GLU A 493 -14.73 -45.10 -4.82
C GLU A 493 -15.37 -46.45 -4.46
N GLN A 494 -16.37 -46.43 -3.60
CA GLN A 494 -17.06 -47.64 -3.16
C GLN A 494 -17.84 -48.33 -4.29
N THR A 495 -18.20 -47.61 -5.35
CA THR A 495 -18.78 -48.24 -6.56
C THR A 495 -17.79 -49.10 -7.34
N GLN A 496 -16.48 -48.89 -7.17
CA GLN A 496 -15.42 -49.61 -7.90
C GLN A 496 -15.49 -49.52 -9.44
N LEU A 497 -16.35 -48.63 -9.97
CA LEU A 497 -16.53 -48.39 -11.42
C LEU A 497 -15.31 -47.75 -12.07
N LEU A 498 -14.52 -47.00 -11.30
CA LEU A 498 -13.31 -46.34 -11.79
C LEU A 498 -12.09 -47.18 -11.44
N GLY A 499 -11.82 -48.21 -12.26
CA GLY A 499 -10.75 -49.20 -12.05
C GLY A 499 -9.37 -48.60 -11.77
N GLN A 500 -9.08 -47.44 -12.34
CA GLN A 500 -7.83 -46.70 -12.15
C GLN A 500 -7.61 -46.16 -10.72
N PHE A 501 -8.61 -46.20 -9.84
CA PHE A 501 -8.51 -45.69 -8.45
C PHE A 501 -8.59 -46.78 -7.38
N ARG A 502 -8.61 -48.07 -7.76
CA ARG A 502 -8.80 -49.21 -6.84
C ARG A 502 -7.68 -49.43 -5.81
N MET A 503 -6.49 -48.83 -6.00
CA MET A 503 -5.29 -49.06 -5.17
C MET A 503 -4.90 -47.89 -4.24
N CYS A 504 -5.71 -46.84 -4.17
CA CYS A 504 -5.33 -45.58 -3.51
C CYS A 504 -5.69 -45.47 -2.01
N GLU A 505 -6.27 -46.52 -1.41
CA GLU A 505 -6.62 -46.55 0.02
C GLU A 505 -5.45 -46.92 0.95
N ALA A 506 -4.32 -47.41 0.42
CA ALA A 506 -3.21 -47.96 1.22
C ALA A 506 -2.01 -47.00 1.48
N ALA A 507 -2.15 -45.69 1.28
CA ALA A 507 -1.08 -44.71 1.52
C ALA A 507 -1.53 -43.46 2.30
#